data_AF-A0A520ZLQ3-F1
#
_entry.id   AF-A0A520ZLQ3-F1
#
_cell.length_a   1.000
_cell.length_b   1.000
_cell.length_c   1.000
_cell.angle_alpha   90.00
_cell.angle_beta   90.00
_cell.angle_gamma   90.00
#
_symmetry.space_group_name_H-M   'P 1'
#
loop_
_entity.id
_entity.type
_entity.pdbx_description
1 polymer ?
#
loop_
_entity_poly.entity_id
_entity_poly.type
_entity_poly.pdbx_seq_one_letter_code
_entity_poly.pdbx_strand_id
1 'polypeptide(L)'
;MKPVFSTQRALQTPCGWISTTSDLRSGAALIASGTRDEQADFLCSLTDDELRGLPYLFDFWALPHQWPPGGDWKTWVILGGRGAGKTRAGAEWVRSQVEGALPEDPGRARRLAIIGETYDQARDVMVFGESGIMACTPPDRTPVWSAGERKLTWPNGAVAHVFSAHDHEALRGPQFDGAWVDEIGCAAIDKGTNQPNKFL
;
A
#
# COMPACT_ATOMS: atom_id res chain seq x y z
N MET A 1 0.63 -47.51 -43.88
CA MET A 1 -0.56 -46.65 -44.08
C MET A 1 -1.38 -46.71 -42.79
N LYS A 2 -1.52 -45.57 -42.09
CA LYS A 2 -2.31 -45.28 -40.87
C LYS A 2 -1.97 -46.02 -39.56
N PRO A 3 -1.47 -45.33 -38.51
CA PRO A 3 -1.64 -45.75 -37.13
C PRO A 3 -2.97 -45.20 -36.56
N VAL A 4 -3.65 -46.05 -35.79
CA VAL A 4 -4.87 -45.76 -35.03
C VAL A 4 -4.49 -45.00 -33.75
N PHE A 5 -4.99 -43.78 -33.60
CA PHE A 5 -4.87 -42.99 -32.38
C PHE A 5 -5.95 -43.43 -31.38
N SER A 6 -5.50 -43.95 -30.23
CA SER A 6 -6.33 -44.18 -29.05
C SER A 6 -6.53 -42.85 -28.31
N THR A 7 -7.79 -42.45 -28.18
CA THR A 7 -8.25 -41.22 -27.54
C THR A 7 -8.35 -41.42 -26.02
N GLN A 8 -7.50 -40.77 -25.23
CA GLN A 8 -7.78 -40.51 -23.81
C GLN A 8 -8.22 -39.05 -23.66
N ARG A 9 -9.51 -38.87 -23.37
CA ARG A 9 -10.13 -37.61 -22.93
C ARG A 9 -9.56 -37.23 -21.56
N ALA A 10 -8.70 -36.22 -21.52
CA ALA A 10 -8.53 -35.41 -20.31
C ALA A 10 -9.59 -34.31 -20.34
N LEU A 11 -10.56 -34.40 -19.42
CA LEU A 11 -11.48 -33.30 -19.11
C LEU A 11 -10.68 -32.21 -18.39
N GLN A 12 -10.20 -31.22 -19.13
CA GLN A 12 -9.77 -29.95 -18.58
C GLN A 12 -10.89 -28.94 -18.82
N THR A 13 -11.65 -28.68 -17.78
CA THR A 13 -12.51 -27.50 -17.68
C THR A 13 -11.58 -26.30 -17.45
N PRO A 14 -11.49 -25.30 -18.34
CA PRO A 14 -10.83 -24.06 -17.99
C PRO A 14 -11.74 -23.32 -17.00
N CYS A 15 -11.29 -23.25 -15.76
CA CYS A 15 -11.84 -22.37 -14.74
C CYS A 15 -11.57 -20.93 -15.18
N GLY A 16 -12.50 -20.37 -15.95
CA GLY A 16 -12.45 -19.01 -16.46
C GLY A 16 -12.80 -18.02 -15.36
N TRP A 17 -11.86 -17.72 -14.47
CA TRP A 17 -11.83 -16.44 -13.79
C TRP A 17 -10.93 -15.51 -14.59
N ILE A 18 -11.46 -15.02 -15.71
CA ILE A 18 -10.87 -13.87 -16.39
C ILE A 18 -11.25 -12.68 -15.52
N SER A 19 -10.46 -12.39 -14.49
CA SER A 19 -10.40 -11.03 -13.97
C SER A 19 -9.80 -10.20 -15.09
N THR A 20 -10.66 -9.65 -15.95
CA THR A 20 -10.27 -8.60 -16.89
C THR A 20 -9.59 -7.55 -16.04
N THR A 21 -8.26 -7.40 -16.16
CA THR A 21 -7.53 -6.29 -15.59
C THR A 21 -8.13 -5.04 -16.21
N SER A 22 -9.07 -4.45 -15.50
CA SER A 22 -9.74 -3.25 -15.90
C SER A 22 -8.68 -2.15 -15.89
N ASP A 23 -8.41 -1.54 -17.05
CA ASP A 23 -7.60 -0.32 -17.21
C ASP A 23 -8.32 0.90 -16.57
N LEU A 24 -8.96 0.71 -15.41
CA LEU A 24 -9.50 1.79 -14.60
C LEU A 24 -8.31 2.56 -14.04
N ARG A 25 -7.98 3.67 -14.69
CA ARG A 25 -6.97 4.64 -14.22
C ARG A 25 -7.25 5.13 -12.79
N SER A 26 -8.53 5.11 -12.40
CA SER A 26 -9.10 5.23 -11.04
C SER A 26 -10.63 5.12 -11.15
N GLY A 27 -11.28 4.32 -10.31
CA GLY A 27 -12.75 4.25 -10.24
C GLY A 27 -13.39 5.58 -9.80
N ALA A 28 -12.71 6.33 -8.94
CA ALA A 28 -13.13 7.66 -8.52
C ALA A 28 -13.13 8.67 -9.68
N ALA A 29 -12.14 8.59 -10.58
CA ALA A 29 -12.11 9.44 -11.77
C ALA A 29 -13.28 9.14 -12.72
N LEU A 30 -13.72 7.89 -12.81
CA LEU A 30 -14.91 7.51 -13.58
C LEU A 30 -16.17 8.13 -12.97
N ILE A 31 -16.40 7.98 -11.67
CA ILE A 31 -17.54 8.60 -10.96
C ILE A 31 -17.52 10.12 -11.14
N ALA A 32 -16.37 10.76 -10.94
CA ALA A 32 -16.22 12.21 -11.04
C ALA A 32 -16.49 12.75 -12.44
N SER A 33 -16.34 11.92 -13.49
CA SER A 33 -16.62 12.30 -14.87
C SER A 33 -18.12 12.29 -15.22
N GLY A 34 -18.95 11.60 -14.42
CA GLY A 34 -20.40 11.54 -14.59
C GLY A 34 -21.12 12.78 -14.07
N THR A 35 -22.40 12.91 -14.45
CA THR A 35 -23.33 13.90 -13.91
C THR A 35 -23.63 13.65 -12.44
N ARG A 36 -24.17 14.64 -11.73
CA ARG A 36 -24.56 14.48 -10.31
C ARG A 36 -25.59 13.36 -10.12
N ASP A 37 -26.49 13.18 -11.07
CA ASP A 37 -27.53 12.14 -11.01
C ASP A 37 -26.89 10.76 -11.18
N GLU A 38 -25.97 10.59 -12.14
CA GLU A 38 -25.22 9.33 -12.31
C GLU A 38 -24.35 9.00 -11.08
N GLN A 39 -23.75 10.00 -10.44
CA GLN A 39 -23.00 9.82 -9.18
C GLN A 39 -23.93 9.36 -8.05
N ALA A 40 -25.09 9.99 -7.91
CA ALA A 40 -26.07 9.64 -6.89
C ALA A 40 -26.65 8.23 -7.13
N ASP A 41 -26.99 7.89 -8.36
CA ASP A 41 -27.50 6.57 -8.73
C ASP A 41 -26.47 5.48 -8.44
N PHE A 42 -25.20 5.71 -8.76
CA PHE A 42 -24.12 4.79 -8.40
C PHE A 42 -24.03 4.59 -6.88
N LEU A 43 -23.96 5.67 -6.10
CA LEU A 43 -23.87 5.58 -4.64
C LEU A 43 -25.11 4.91 -4.02
N CYS A 44 -26.30 5.18 -4.55
CA CYS A 44 -27.55 4.55 -4.12
C CYS A 44 -27.65 3.07 -4.53
N SER A 45 -26.85 2.62 -5.51
CA SER A 45 -26.80 1.21 -5.92
C SER A 45 -25.96 0.35 -4.99
N LEU A 46 -25.09 0.96 -4.18
CA LEU A 46 -24.25 0.26 -3.22
C LEU A 46 -25.03 -0.06 -1.94
N THR A 47 -24.76 -1.22 -1.36
CA THR A 47 -25.24 -1.58 -0.02
C THR A 47 -24.56 -0.72 1.05
N ASP A 48 -25.15 -0.64 2.24
CA ASP A 48 -24.56 0.08 3.37
C ASP A 48 -23.16 -0.46 3.74
N ASP A 49 -22.93 -1.77 3.58
CA ASP A 49 -21.63 -2.40 3.84
C ASP A 49 -20.59 -1.98 2.79
N GLU A 50 -20.97 -1.95 1.51
CA GLU A 50 -20.10 -1.50 0.43
C GLU A 50 -19.77 0.00 0.55
N LEU A 51 -20.75 0.84 0.90
CA LEU A 51 -20.54 2.26 1.17
C LEU A 51 -19.57 2.50 2.32
N ARG A 52 -19.65 1.69 3.40
CA ARG A 52 -18.72 1.75 4.53
C ARG A 52 -17.32 1.27 4.17
N GLY A 53 -17.20 0.31 3.25
CA GLY A 53 -15.91 -0.19 2.76
C GLY A 53 -15.23 0.74 1.75
N LEU A 54 -16.00 1.49 0.98
CA LEU A 54 -15.52 2.28 -0.16
C LEU A 54 -14.32 3.21 0.16
N PRO A 55 -14.25 3.92 1.31
CA PRO A 55 -13.11 4.78 1.64
C PRO A 55 -11.75 4.05 1.79
N TYR A 56 -11.79 2.72 2.00
CA TYR A 56 -10.64 1.87 2.27
C TYR A 56 -10.15 1.10 1.02
N LEU A 57 -10.89 1.19 -0.09
CA LEU A 57 -10.53 0.60 -1.38
C LEU A 57 -9.57 1.51 -2.14
N PHE A 58 -8.29 1.48 -1.77
CA PHE A 58 -7.34 2.44 -2.32
C PHE A 58 -7.13 2.32 -3.82
N ASP A 59 -7.17 1.12 -4.39
CA ASP A 59 -7.17 0.87 -5.84
C ASP A 59 -8.28 1.61 -6.59
N PHE A 60 -9.43 1.82 -5.94
CA PHE A 60 -10.52 2.63 -6.48
C PHE A 60 -10.15 4.13 -6.58
N TRP A 61 -9.46 4.66 -5.57
CA TRP A 61 -9.19 6.10 -5.42
C TRP A 61 -7.82 6.54 -5.94
N ALA A 62 -6.86 5.62 -6.00
CA ALA A 62 -5.46 5.93 -6.25
C ALA A 62 -5.23 6.46 -7.65
N LEU A 63 -4.36 7.46 -7.76
CA LEU A 63 -3.82 7.89 -9.03
C LEU A 63 -2.78 6.88 -9.54
N PRO A 64 -2.54 6.79 -10.85
CA PRO A 64 -1.61 5.79 -11.41
C PRO A 64 -0.19 5.83 -10.80
N HIS A 65 0.31 7.00 -10.38
CA HIS A 65 1.64 7.13 -9.76
C HIS A 65 1.67 6.74 -8.27
N GLN A 66 0.51 6.50 -7.65
CA GLN A 66 0.37 6.09 -6.25
C GLN A 66 0.35 4.57 -6.09
N TRP A 67 0.46 3.80 -7.18
CA TRP A 67 0.61 2.35 -7.15
C TRP A 67 2.00 1.92 -7.61
N PRO A 68 2.57 0.85 -7.00
CA PRO A 68 3.73 0.20 -7.57
C PRO A 68 3.43 -0.31 -8.98
N PRO A 69 4.42 -0.31 -9.88
CA PRO A 69 4.25 -0.89 -11.21
C PRO A 69 3.97 -2.39 -11.08
N GLY A 70 3.27 -2.94 -12.08
CA GLY A 70 3.12 -4.39 -12.22
C GLY A 70 4.46 -5.08 -12.52
N GLY A 71 4.52 -6.39 -12.29
CA GLY A 71 5.71 -7.20 -12.52
C GLY A 71 6.69 -7.20 -11.34
N ASP A 72 7.91 -7.70 -11.60
CA ASP A 72 8.94 -7.85 -10.58
C ASP A 72 9.78 -6.57 -10.44
N TRP A 73 9.83 -6.03 -9.23
CA TRP A 73 10.68 -4.91 -8.86
C TRP A 73 11.24 -5.11 -7.45
N LYS A 74 12.41 -4.53 -7.20
CA LYS A 74 13.04 -4.56 -5.86
C LYS A 74 12.80 -3.28 -5.07
N THR A 75 12.64 -2.17 -5.76
CA THR A 75 12.43 -0.86 -5.16
C THR A 75 11.47 -0.06 -6.03
N TRP A 76 10.52 0.59 -5.38
CA TRP A 76 9.61 1.54 -5.98
C TRP A 76 9.76 2.88 -5.26
N VAL A 77 9.85 3.96 -6.03
CA VAL A 77 10.04 5.32 -5.51
C VAL A 77 8.91 6.19 -6.02
N ILE A 78 8.22 6.85 -5.10
CA ILE A 78 7.18 7.84 -5.43
C ILE A 78 7.79 9.23 -5.29
N LEU A 79 7.91 9.93 -6.42
CA LEU A 79 8.36 11.32 -6.47
C LEU A 79 7.16 12.23 -6.69
N GLY A 80 7.08 13.31 -5.91
CA GLY A 80 5.99 14.28 -6.07
C GLY A 80 6.08 15.42 -5.05
N GLY A 81 5.45 16.55 -5.39
CA GLY A 81 5.38 17.72 -4.52
C GLY A 81 4.51 17.51 -3.26
N ARG A 82 4.29 18.59 -2.52
CA ARG A 82 3.34 18.60 -1.40
C ARG A 82 1.94 18.29 -1.92
N GLY A 83 1.20 17.43 -1.22
CA GLY A 83 -0.16 17.04 -1.60
C GLY A 83 -0.27 15.98 -2.70
N ALA A 84 0.84 15.44 -3.21
CA ALA A 84 0.81 14.35 -4.22
C ALA A 84 0.30 12.99 -3.68
N GLY A 85 0.03 12.90 -2.36
CA GLY A 85 -0.47 11.70 -1.70
C GLY A 85 0.58 10.60 -1.45
N LYS A 86 1.86 10.97 -1.32
CA LYS A 86 2.97 10.02 -1.08
C LYS A 86 2.78 9.21 0.20
N THR A 87 2.43 9.88 1.30
CA THR A 87 2.23 9.23 2.61
C THR A 87 1.08 8.23 2.56
N ARG A 88 -0.05 8.60 1.92
CA ARG A 88 -1.18 7.68 1.74
C ARG A 88 -0.77 6.49 0.87
N ALA A 89 -0.11 6.72 -0.25
CA ALA A 89 0.35 5.63 -1.11
C ALA A 89 1.29 4.65 -0.38
N GLY A 90 2.17 5.15 0.49
CA GLY A 90 3.03 4.32 1.33
C GLY A 90 2.28 3.50 2.39
N ALA A 91 1.31 4.12 3.09
CA ALA A 91 0.46 3.41 4.04
C ALA A 91 -0.35 2.30 3.36
N GLU A 92 -0.92 2.58 2.20
CA GLU A 92 -1.73 1.63 1.43
C GLU A 92 -0.88 0.53 0.81
N TRP A 93 0.37 0.83 0.44
CA TRP A 93 1.34 -0.20 0.06
C TRP A 93 1.62 -1.15 1.23
N VAL A 94 1.89 -0.63 2.43
CA VAL A 94 2.07 -1.46 3.64
C VAL A 94 0.86 -2.37 3.86
N ARG A 95 -0.36 -1.81 3.79
CA ARG A 95 -1.60 -2.57 3.90
C ARG A 95 -1.71 -3.67 2.84
N SER A 96 -1.47 -3.35 1.57
CA SER A 96 -1.52 -4.33 0.47
C SER A 96 -0.49 -5.47 0.62
N GLN A 97 0.60 -5.22 1.34
CA GLN A 97 1.61 -6.21 1.60
C GLN A 97 1.22 -7.15 2.74
N VAL A 98 0.59 -6.65 3.81
CA VAL A 98 0.32 -7.43 5.02
C VAL A 98 -1.10 -7.97 5.14
N GLU A 99 -2.08 -7.33 4.51
CA GLU A 99 -3.49 -7.71 4.55
C GLU A 99 -3.81 -8.76 3.48
N GLY A 100 -4.62 -9.76 3.84
CA GLY A 100 -5.25 -10.70 2.92
C GLY A 100 -6.69 -10.31 2.57
N ALA A 101 -7.44 -11.26 1.98
CA ALA A 101 -8.84 -11.01 1.61
C ALA A 101 -9.73 -10.72 2.83
N LEU A 102 -9.60 -11.53 3.89
CA LEU A 102 -10.28 -11.34 5.18
C LEU A 102 -9.34 -10.80 6.27
N PRO A 103 -9.87 -10.31 7.41
CA PRO A 103 -9.04 -9.69 8.45
C PRO A 103 -7.94 -10.55 9.04
N GLU A 104 -8.15 -11.86 9.14
CA GLU A 104 -7.17 -12.83 9.66
C GLU A 104 -6.35 -13.49 8.54
N ASP A 105 -6.69 -13.23 7.27
CA ASP A 105 -5.98 -13.84 6.16
C ASP A 105 -4.56 -13.23 6.05
N PRO A 106 -3.54 -14.07 5.80
CA PRO A 106 -2.18 -13.60 5.63
C PRO A 106 -2.03 -12.83 4.30
N GLY A 107 -1.36 -11.68 4.35
CA GLY A 107 -0.86 -11.00 3.17
C GLY A 107 0.43 -11.63 2.60
N ARG A 108 1.04 -10.94 1.63
CA ARG A 108 2.30 -11.34 0.97
C ARG A 108 3.52 -11.23 1.88
N ALA A 109 3.50 -10.30 2.82
CA ALA A 109 4.55 -10.02 3.78
C ALA A 109 3.99 -10.21 5.20
N ARG A 110 4.85 -10.65 6.13
CA ARG A 110 4.51 -10.78 7.55
C ARG A 110 5.31 -9.84 8.43
N ARG A 111 6.47 -9.38 7.96
CA ARG A 111 7.38 -8.50 8.71
C ARG A 111 7.83 -7.35 7.83
N LEU A 112 7.39 -6.14 8.14
CA LEU A 112 7.80 -4.92 7.44
C LEU A 112 8.58 -3.96 8.34
N ALA A 113 9.39 -3.12 7.70
CA ALA A 113 9.99 -1.95 8.33
C ALA A 113 9.33 -0.67 7.84
N ILE A 114 9.06 0.26 8.76
CA ILE A 114 8.63 1.62 8.50
C ILE A 114 9.78 2.52 8.93
N ILE A 115 10.34 3.31 8.02
CA ILE A 115 11.55 4.08 8.26
C ILE A 115 11.27 5.54 7.91
N GLY A 116 11.32 6.42 8.90
CA GLY A 116 11.31 7.88 8.70
C GLY A 116 12.64 8.51 9.10
N GLU A 117 12.78 9.82 8.93
CA GLU A 117 13.99 10.55 9.35
C GLU A 117 14.26 10.32 10.84
N THR A 118 13.22 10.53 11.65
CA THR A 118 13.21 10.24 13.08
C THR A 118 12.08 9.28 13.45
N TYR A 119 12.22 8.60 14.58
CA TYR A 119 11.17 7.73 15.10
C TYR A 119 9.86 8.50 15.36
N ASP A 120 9.94 9.68 15.98
CA ASP A 120 8.75 10.47 16.28
C ASP A 120 8.06 10.96 15.00
N GLN A 121 8.82 11.36 13.97
CA GLN A 121 8.24 11.70 12.67
C GLN A 121 7.55 10.48 12.02
N ALA A 122 8.21 9.32 12.00
CA ALA A 122 7.60 8.10 11.47
C ALA A 122 6.32 7.71 12.23
N ARG A 123 6.33 7.81 13.55
CA ARG A 123 5.16 7.57 14.39
C ARG A 123 4.03 8.57 14.09
N ASP A 124 4.32 9.86 14.14
CA ASP A 124 3.29 10.90 14.13
C ASP A 124 2.75 11.17 12.72
N VAL A 125 3.54 10.87 11.67
CA VAL A 125 3.14 11.09 10.26
C VAL A 125 2.74 9.77 9.59
N MET A 126 3.60 8.75 9.63
CA MET A 126 3.39 7.52 8.86
C MET A 126 2.44 6.54 9.55
N VAL A 127 2.42 6.52 10.89
CA VAL A 127 1.52 5.63 11.65
C VAL A 127 0.22 6.34 12.00
N PHE A 128 0.29 7.45 12.74
CA PHE A 128 -0.88 8.14 13.30
C PHE A 128 -1.33 9.38 12.52
N GLY A 129 -0.60 9.77 11.48
CA GLY A 129 -0.96 10.93 10.67
C GLY A 129 -2.27 10.72 9.92
N GLU A 130 -2.85 11.81 9.40
CA GLU A 130 -4.13 11.80 8.66
C GLU A 130 -4.12 10.88 7.43
N SER A 131 -2.94 10.63 6.86
CA SER A 131 -2.71 9.70 5.76
C SER A 131 -1.86 8.48 6.16
N GLY A 132 -1.68 8.28 7.46
CA GLY A 132 -0.90 7.20 8.03
C GLY A 132 -1.69 5.88 8.09
N ILE A 133 -1.01 4.82 8.50
CA ILE A 133 -1.55 3.46 8.52
C ILE A 133 -2.84 3.37 9.34
N MET A 134 -2.90 3.99 10.52
CA MET A 134 -4.08 3.91 11.39
C MET A 134 -5.31 4.55 10.74
N ALA A 135 -5.13 5.64 10.01
CA ALA A 135 -6.22 6.33 9.30
C ALA A 135 -6.67 5.57 8.04
N CYS A 136 -5.72 4.93 7.35
CA CYS A 136 -6.00 4.17 6.14
C CYS A 136 -6.56 2.76 6.41
N THR A 137 -6.44 2.22 7.63
CA THR A 137 -6.86 0.84 7.91
C THR A 137 -8.34 0.78 8.27
N PRO A 138 -9.13 -0.16 7.69
CA PRO A 138 -10.53 -0.33 8.08
C PRO A 138 -10.66 -0.87 9.51
N PRO A 139 -11.82 -0.63 10.17
CA PRO A 139 -12.01 -1.01 11.58
C PRO A 139 -11.80 -2.50 11.88
N ASP A 140 -12.10 -3.38 10.93
CA ASP A 140 -11.96 -4.83 11.07
C ASP A 140 -10.50 -5.31 10.97
N ARG A 141 -9.60 -4.51 10.39
CA ARG A 141 -8.18 -4.83 10.18
C ARG A 141 -7.23 -3.97 11.01
N THR A 142 -7.76 -3.11 11.88
CA THR A 142 -6.97 -2.10 12.60
C THR A 142 -5.85 -2.74 13.42
N PRO A 143 -4.57 -2.39 13.18
CA PRO A 143 -3.46 -2.94 13.93
C PRO A 143 -3.38 -2.38 15.35
N VAL A 144 -2.82 -3.17 16.26
CA VAL A 144 -2.51 -2.76 17.62
C VAL A 144 -1.12 -2.14 17.67
N TRP A 145 -1.02 -0.93 18.22
CA TRP A 145 0.24 -0.24 18.44
C TRP A 145 0.85 -0.60 19.80
N SER A 146 2.12 -1.03 19.80
CA SER A 146 2.95 -1.18 21.00
C SER A 146 4.06 -0.14 21.02
N ALA A 147 3.89 0.89 21.86
CA ALA A 147 4.86 1.99 21.97
C ALA A 147 6.25 1.54 22.45
N GLY A 148 6.30 0.57 23.38
CA GLY A 148 7.56 0.04 23.92
C GLY A 148 8.38 -0.73 22.87
N GLU A 149 7.71 -1.42 21.96
CA GLU A 149 8.34 -2.18 20.87
C GLU A 149 8.41 -1.41 19.55
N ARG A 150 7.82 -0.21 19.50
CA ARG A 150 7.73 0.63 18.29
C ARG A 150 7.12 -0.15 17.12
N LYS A 151 6.04 -0.88 17.39
CA LYS A 151 5.53 -1.93 16.50
C LYS A 151 4.01 -1.87 16.33
N LEU A 152 3.56 -2.07 15.10
CA LEU A 152 2.17 -2.37 14.75
C LEU A 152 2.01 -3.87 14.58
N THR A 153 0.91 -4.43 15.10
CA THR A 153 0.55 -5.84 14.95
C THR A 153 -0.88 -5.96 14.40
N TRP A 154 -1.03 -6.54 13.22
CA TRP A 154 -2.33 -6.78 12.58
C TRP A 154 -3.04 -8.00 13.19
N PRO A 155 -4.37 -8.12 13.05
CA PRO A 155 -5.13 -9.29 13.51
C PRO A 155 -4.63 -10.63 12.96
N ASN A 156 -4.13 -10.65 11.72
CA ASN A 156 -3.53 -11.81 11.07
C ASN A 156 -2.09 -12.14 11.56
N GLY A 157 -1.57 -11.40 12.54
CA GLY A 157 -0.24 -11.57 13.13
C GLY A 157 0.91 -10.98 12.32
N ALA A 158 0.65 -10.28 11.20
CA ALA A 158 1.67 -9.50 10.53
C ALA A 158 2.13 -8.33 11.41
N VAL A 159 3.39 -7.93 11.27
CA VAL A 159 3.99 -6.86 12.06
C VAL A 159 4.72 -5.85 11.20
N ALA A 160 4.70 -4.59 11.64
CA ALA A 160 5.55 -3.53 11.10
C ALA A 160 6.28 -2.83 12.24
N HIS A 161 7.61 -2.82 12.18
CA HIS A 161 8.46 -2.12 13.14
C HIS A 161 8.83 -0.74 12.60
N VAL A 162 8.84 0.26 13.49
CA VAL A 162 9.17 1.65 13.17
C VAL A 162 10.61 1.95 13.57
N PHE A 163 11.38 2.44 12.62
CA PHE A 163 12.79 2.79 12.78
C PHE A 163 13.06 4.25 12.39
N SER A 164 14.16 4.77 12.94
CA SER A 164 14.76 6.03 12.54
C SER A 164 15.84 5.75 11.51
N ALA A 165 15.90 6.54 10.45
CA ALA A 165 16.97 6.46 9.44
C ALA A 165 18.36 6.73 10.05
N HIS A 166 18.43 7.45 11.18
CA HIS A 166 19.68 7.71 11.89
C HIS A 166 20.22 6.49 12.67
N ASP A 167 19.37 5.51 12.99
CA ASP A 167 19.75 4.32 13.76
C ASP A 167 19.96 3.11 12.83
N HIS A 168 21.04 3.17 12.06
CA HIS A 168 21.39 2.12 11.09
C HIS A 168 21.76 0.78 11.72
N GLU A 169 22.18 0.76 12.98
CA GLU A 169 22.49 -0.48 13.70
C GLU A 169 21.22 -1.22 14.11
N ALA A 170 20.15 -0.52 14.48
CA ALA A 170 18.86 -1.16 14.73
C ALA A 170 18.25 -1.86 13.50
N LEU A 171 18.66 -1.44 12.29
CA LEU A 171 18.28 -2.10 11.03
C LEU A 171 19.11 -3.36 10.74
N ARG A 172 20.25 -3.55 11.41
CA ARG A 172 21.13 -4.73 11.26
C ARG A 172 20.75 -5.80 12.27
N GLY A 173 19.86 -6.70 11.88
CA GLY A 173 19.51 -7.86 12.71
C GLY A 173 18.09 -8.38 12.47
N PRO A 174 17.08 -7.51 12.42
CA PRO A 174 15.73 -7.93 12.07
C PRO A 174 15.65 -8.38 10.60
N GLN A 175 14.87 -9.44 10.35
CA GLN A 175 14.54 -9.89 9.00
C GLN A 175 13.21 -9.29 8.58
N PHE A 176 13.21 -8.51 7.51
CA PHE A 176 12.00 -7.93 6.91
C PHE A 176 11.77 -8.49 5.51
N ASP A 177 10.50 -8.62 5.15
CA ASP A 177 10.04 -8.98 3.81
C ASP A 177 10.02 -7.74 2.88
N GLY A 178 10.00 -6.53 3.46
CA GLY A 178 9.99 -5.26 2.75
C GLY A 178 10.10 -4.06 3.70
N ALA A 179 10.32 -2.87 3.14
CA ALA A 179 10.41 -1.64 3.90
C ALA A 179 9.72 -0.48 3.18
N TRP A 180 8.97 0.32 3.92
CA TRP A 180 8.52 1.64 3.48
C TRP A 180 9.41 2.69 4.13
N VAL A 181 10.07 3.49 3.29
CA VAL A 181 10.96 4.56 3.71
C VAL A 181 10.42 5.90 3.22
N ASP A 182 10.19 6.85 4.12
CA ASP A 182 9.80 8.21 3.77
C ASP A 182 11.01 9.14 3.67
N GLU A 183 10.88 10.20 2.88
CA GLU A 183 11.88 11.27 2.74
C GLU A 183 13.31 10.84 2.32
N ILE A 184 13.47 9.83 1.45
CA ILE A 184 14.76 9.48 0.80
C ILE A 184 15.21 10.55 -0.22
N GLY A 185 15.45 11.79 0.23
CA GLY A 185 15.85 12.90 -0.64
C GLY A 185 16.20 14.20 0.08
N CYS A 186 15.79 14.37 1.34
CA CYS A 186 16.23 15.49 2.17
C CYS A 186 17.54 15.19 2.90
N ALA A 187 18.55 14.72 2.16
CA ALA A 187 19.91 14.94 2.64
C ALA A 187 20.19 16.44 2.48
N ALA A 188 20.00 17.21 3.54
CA ALA A 188 20.86 18.38 3.71
C ALA A 188 22.29 17.82 3.70
N ILE A 189 22.93 17.87 2.54
CA ILE A 189 24.36 17.62 2.47
C ILE A 189 24.94 18.66 3.44
N ASP A 190 25.55 18.21 4.53
CA ASP A 190 26.32 19.10 5.41
C ASP A 190 27.45 19.69 4.57
N LYS A 191 27.18 20.85 3.99
CA LYS A 191 28.13 21.65 3.25
C LYS A 191 28.46 22.80 4.17
N GLY A 192 29.56 22.64 4.90
CA GLY A 192 30.03 23.56 5.93
C GLY A 192 29.73 25.03 5.62
N THR A 193 29.13 25.70 6.60
CA THR A 193 28.83 27.12 6.86
C THR A 193 28.68 28.17 5.75
N ASN A 194 28.88 27.93 4.44
CA ASN A 194 28.97 29.05 3.48
C ASN A 194 28.70 28.74 1.99
N GLN A 195 27.77 27.86 1.64
CA GLN A 195 27.28 27.77 0.24
C GLN A 195 25.76 27.93 0.14
N PRO A 196 25.24 28.70 -0.83
CA PRO A 196 23.80 28.87 -1.02
C PRO A 196 23.17 27.56 -1.48
N ASN A 197 22.04 27.20 -0.86
CA ASN A 197 21.24 26.03 -1.18
C ASN A 197 20.84 26.05 -2.66
N LYS A 198 21.33 25.09 -3.43
CA LYS A 198 20.79 24.78 -4.75
C LYS A 198 19.80 23.63 -4.60
N PHE A 199 18.53 23.94 -4.82
CA PHE A 199 17.48 22.94 -5.00
C PHE A 199 17.64 22.36 -6.41
N LEU A 200 17.84 21.04 -6.51
CA LEU A 200 17.74 20.29 -7.77
C LEU A 200 16.26 20.04 -8.08
#